data_AF-A0A0F8DQ15-F1
#
_entry.id   AF-A0A0F8DQ15-F1
#
_cell.length_a   1.000
_cell.length_b   1.000
_cell.length_c   1.000
_cell.angle_alpha   90.00
_cell.angle_beta   90.00
_cell.angle_gamma   90.00
#
_symmetry.space_group_name_H-M   'P 1'
#
loop_
_entity.id
_entity.type
_entity.pdbx_description
1 polymer ?
#
loop_
_entity_poly.entity_id
_entity_poly.type
_entity_poly.pdbx_seq_one_letter_code
_entity_poly.pdbx_strand_id
1 'polypeptide(L)'
;MRIWDIPPEKMCRNHLLGEHRELHALWSIITNNKKAYAHHPETLRWRGKLKALYLRHEALVREMTERGYKHHTPLDPVLATGKAVQDEFVNTYEEQVRILKERGCECRV
;
A
#
# COMPACT_ATOMS: atom_id res chain seq x y z
N MET A 1 5.90 -2.36 -8.00
CA MET A 1 5.30 -1.57 -6.90
C MET A 1 3.86 -1.31 -7.25
N ARG A 2 2.96 -1.74 -6.38
CA ARG A 2 1.52 -1.54 -6.46
C ARG A 2 0.99 -1.44 -5.04
N ILE A 3 0.19 -0.40 -4.80
CA ILE A 3 -0.60 -0.28 -3.58
C ILE A 3 -2.05 -0.40 -3.99
N TRP A 4 -2.77 -1.40 -3.49
CA TRP A 4 -4.16 -1.60 -3.86
C TRP A 4 -5.02 -0.61 -3.09
N ASP A 5 -6.00 -0.01 -3.77
CA ASP A 5 -7.04 0.80 -3.13
C ASP A 5 -8.22 -0.08 -2.66
N ILE A 6 -7.95 -1.38 -2.49
CA ILE A 6 -8.86 -2.42 -2.01
C ILE A 6 -8.72 -2.55 -0.49
N PRO A 7 -9.83 -2.71 0.27
CA PRO A 7 -9.75 -2.98 1.70
C PRO A 7 -8.88 -4.22 2.04
N PRO A 8 -7.94 -4.14 3.00
CA PRO A 8 -7.03 -5.25 3.33
C PRO A 8 -7.71 -6.58 3.64
N GLU A 9 -8.87 -6.55 4.29
CA GLU A 9 -9.68 -7.72 4.63
C GLU A 9 -10.16 -8.47 3.38
N LYS A 10 -10.27 -7.79 2.23
CA LYS A 10 -10.62 -8.43 0.95
C LYS A 10 -9.43 -9.04 0.24
N MET A 11 -8.20 -8.72 0.63
CA MET A 11 -7.02 -9.25 -0.05
C MET A 11 -6.64 -10.64 0.46
N CYS A 12 -6.25 -11.55 -0.44
CA CYS A 12 -5.65 -12.82 -0.05
C CYS A 12 -4.28 -12.60 0.61
N ARG A 13 -3.70 -13.66 1.20
CA ARG A 13 -2.38 -13.62 1.84
C ARG A 13 -1.31 -12.98 0.96
N ASN A 14 -1.21 -13.40 -0.30
CA ASN A 14 -0.14 -12.96 -1.20
C ASN A 14 -0.26 -11.46 -1.54
N HIS A 15 -1.47 -10.95 -1.74
CA HIS A 15 -1.68 -9.54 -2.03
C HIS A 15 -1.51 -8.66 -0.79
N LEU A 16 -1.98 -9.12 0.38
CA LEU A 16 -1.78 -8.42 1.66
C LEU A 16 -0.28 -8.25 1.98
N LEU A 17 0.46 -9.35 1.98
CA LEU A 17 1.90 -9.35 2.29
C LEU A 17 2.73 -8.68 1.19
N GLY A 18 2.33 -8.86 -0.07
CA GLY A 18 2.97 -8.23 -1.22
C GLY A 18 2.84 -6.71 -1.17
N GLU A 19 1.63 -6.20 -0.89
CA GLU A 19 1.40 -4.78 -0.74
C GLU A 19 2.19 -4.19 0.43
N HIS A 20 2.19 -4.84 1.60
CA HIS A 20 2.99 -4.39 2.76
C HIS A 20 4.46 -4.20 2.40
N ARG A 21 5.06 -5.17 1.69
CA ARG A 21 6.45 -5.07 1.23
C ARG A 21 6.67 -3.94 0.22
N GLU A 22 5.79 -3.79 -0.76
CA GLU A 22 5.92 -2.73 -1.77
C GLU A 22 5.68 -1.33 -1.17
N LEU A 23 4.83 -1.23 -0.16
CA LEU A 23 4.61 -0.03 0.63
C LEU A 23 5.90 0.43 1.32
N HIS A 24 6.62 -0.49 1.98
CA HIS A 24 7.93 -0.19 2.59
C HIS A 24 8.94 0.32 1.55
N ALA A 25 8.93 -0.24 0.34
CA ALA A 25 9.79 0.25 -0.74
C ALA A 25 9.43 1.70 -1.12
N LEU A 26 8.15 2.02 -1.32
CA LEU A 26 7.67 3.37 -1.63
C LEU A 26 8.00 4.36 -0.51
N TRP A 27 7.72 4.00 0.73
CA TRP A 27 8.06 4.81 1.90
C TRP A 27 9.55 5.15 1.91
N SER A 28 10.41 4.16 1.70
CA SER A 28 11.86 4.35 1.68
C SER A 28 12.32 5.21 0.50
N ILE A 29 11.72 5.07 -0.68
CA ILE A 29 12.04 5.90 -1.84
C ILE A 29 11.74 7.37 -1.56
N ILE A 30 10.55 7.66 -1.02
CA ILE A 30 10.10 9.03 -0.78
C ILE A 30 10.85 9.67 0.38
N THR A 31 10.96 8.99 1.53
CA THR A 31 11.59 9.56 2.74
C THR A 31 13.09 9.75 2.60
N ASN A 32 13.78 8.92 1.82
CA ASN A 32 15.23 9.04 1.59
C ASN A 32 15.57 9.70 0.24
N ASN A 33 14.57 10.26 -0.46
CA ASN A 33 14.74 10.91 -1.76
C ASN A 33 15.57 10.07 -2.77
N LYS A 34 15.29 8.76 -2.85
CA LYS A 34 16.03 7.85 -3.74
C LYS A 34 15.71 8.15 -5.20
N LYS A 35 16.73 8.08 -6.07
CA LYS A 35 16.57 8.31 -7.52
C LYS A 35 15.91 7.11 -8.24
N ALA A 36 16.25 5.90 -7.83
CA ALA A 36 15.67 4.69 -8.41
C ALA A 36 14.17 4.62 -8.11
N TYR A 37 13.36 4.37 -9.15
CA TYR A 37 11.89 4.34 -9.09
C TYR A 37 11.22 5.65 -8.63
N ALA A 38 11.95 6.78 -8.61
CA ALA A 38 11.40 8.09 -8.24
C ALA A 38 10.22 8.52 -9.12
N HIS A 39 10.24 8.09 -10.40
CA HIS A 39 9.23 8.40 -11.42
C HIS A 39 8.26 7.24 -11.68
N HIS A 40 8.29 6.18 -10.87
CA HIS A 40 7.30 5.12 -10.98
C HIS A 40 5.90 5.70 -10.67
N PRO A 41 4.83 5.30 -11.38
CA PRO A 41 3.48 5.86 -11.18
C PRO A 41 3.02 5.85 -9.72
N GLU A 42 3.21 4.73 -9.00
CA GLU A 42 2.94 4.68 -7.55
C GLU A 42 3.79 5.67 -6.74
N THR A 43 5.09 5.81 -6.99
CA THR A 43 5.92 6.77 -6.25
C THR A 43 5.42 8.20 -6.42
N LEU A 44 5.02 8.55 -7.65
CA LEU A 44 4.46 9.87 -7.95
C LEU A 44 3.12 10.06 -7.24
N ARG A 45 2.23 9.07 -7.30
CA ARG A 45 0.90 9.06 -6.64
C ARG A 45 0.97 9.32 -5.13
N TRP A 46 2.02 8.84 -4.46
CA TRP A 46 2.18 8.95 -3.01
C TRP A 46 3.05 10.13 -2.56
N ARG A 47 3.68 10.87 -3.49
CA ARG A 47 4.49 12.05 -3.16
C ARG A 47 3.61 13.13 -2.53
N GLY A 48 4.04 13.64 -1.37
CA GLY A 48 3.25 14.62 -0.58
C GLY A 48 2.06 14.02 0.19
N LYS A 49 1.92 12.68 0.20
CA LYS A 49 0.83 11.95 0.87
C LYS A 49 1.37 10.86 1.82
N LEU A 50 2.52 11.11 2.47
CA LEU A 50 3.14 10.13 3.39
C LEU A 50 2.23 9.81 4.58
N LYS A 51 1.45 10.78 5.08
CA LYS A 51 0.44 10.52 6.13
C LYS A 51 -0.61 9.52 5.68
N ALA A 52 -1.12 9.64 4.45
CA ALA A 52 -2.03 8.65 3.88
C ALA A 52 -1.37 7.26 3.73
N LEU A 53 -0.11 7.21 3.28
CA LEU A 53 0.64 5.96 3.12
C LEU A 53 0.88 5.26 4.46
N TYR A 54 1.19 6.02 5.51
CA TYR A 54 1.28 5.52 6.87
C TYR A 54 -0.04 4.92 7.35
N LEU A 55 -1.17 5.60 7.15
CA LEU A 55 -2.48 5.08 7.53
C LEU A 55 -2.83 3.80 6.76
N ARG A 56 -2.42 3.71 5.48
CA ARG A 56 -2.56 2.49 4.69
C ARG A 56 -1.73 1.35 5.27
N HIS A 57 -0.48 1.61 5.68
CA HIS A 57 0.36 0.63 6.37
C HIS A 57 -0.32 0.10 7.64
N GLU A 58 -0.84 0.99 8.49
CA GLU A 58 -1.53 0.58 9.72
C GLU A 58 -2.76 -0.28 9.45
N ALA A 59 -3.49 -0.01 8.35
CA ALA A 59 -4.60 -0.85 7.93
C ALA A 59 -4.15 -2.27 7.50
N LEU A 60 -3.02 -2.37 6.76
CA LEU A 60 -2.43 -3.66 6.41
C LEU A 60 -1.95 -4.41 7.66
N VAL A 61 -1.26 -3.73 8.58
CA VAL A 61 -0.76 -4.32 9.84
C VAL A 61 -1.89 -4.82 10.72
N ARG A 62 -3.00 -4.07 10.82
CA ARG A 62 -4.19 -4.51 11.55
C ARG A 62 -4.73 -5.82 10.98
N GLU A 63 -4.97 -5.88 9.68
CA GLU A 63 -5.43 -7.11 9.01
C GLU A 63 -4.42 -8.26 9.19
N MET A 64 -3.12 -7.97 9.08
CA MET A 64 -2.07 -8.95 9.32
C MET A 64 -2.15 -9.51 10.76
N THR A 65 -2.36 -8.64 11.74
CA THR A 65 -2.47 -9.02 13.15
C THR A 65 -3.72 -9.87 13.39
N GLU A 66 -4.86 -9.49 12.81
CA GLU A 66 -6.11 -10.25 12.88
C GLU A 66 -5.97 -11.66 12.29
N ARG A 67 -5.16 -11.82 11.23
CA ARG A 67 -4.80 -13.13 10.64
C ARG A 67 -3.70 -13.89 11.39
N GLY A 68 -3.20 -13.36 12.52
CA GLY A 68 -2.18 -14.00 13.35
C GLY A 68 -0.73 -13.82 12.87
N TYR A 69 -0.46 -12.91 11.93
CA TYR A 69 0.91 -12.58 11.54
C TYR A 69 1.58 -11.70 12.61
N LYS A 70 2.86 -11.96 12.88
CA LYS A 70 3.68 -11.12 13.75
C LYS A 70 4.39 -10.05 12.93
N HIS A 71 3.94 -8.80 13.07
CA HIS A 71 4.54 -7.66 12.40
C HIS A 71 5.62 -7.00 13.26
N HIS A 72 6.78 -6.68 12.67
CA HIS A 72 7.96 -6.16 13.39
C HIS A 72 8.65 -4.98 12.70
N THR A 73 8.02 -4.38 11.69
CA THR A 73 8.62 -3.31 10.89
C THR A 73 7.70 -2.08 10.86
N PRO A 74 7.43 -1.43 12.01
CA PRO A 74 6.64 -0.20 12.04
C PRO A 74 7.30 0.90 11.21
N LEU A 75 6.48 1.78 10.64
CA LEU A 75 6.96 3.00 10.01
C LEU A 75 7.15 4.09 11.06
N ASP A 76 8.08 5.02 10.82
CA ASP A 76 8.30 6.17 11.70
C ASP A 76 7.15 7.18 11.55
N PRO A 77 6.31 7.38 12.59
CA PRO A 77 5.19 8.32 12.52
C PRO A 77 5.63 9.78 12.37
N VAL A 78 6.86 10.15 12.72
CA VAL A 78 7.38 11.53 12.55
C VAL A 78 7.47 11.89 11.06
N LEU A 79 7.73 10.91 10.20
CA LEU A 79 7.82 11.12 8.75
C LEU A 79 6.44 11.10 8.05
N ALA A 80 5.37 10.74 8.76
CA ALA A 80 4.00 10.64 8.24
C ALA A 80 3.37 12.04 8.03
N THR A 81 3.92 12.79 7.08
CA THR A 81 3.57 14.18 6.77
C THR A 81 2.74 14.32 5.48
N GLY A 82 2.22 15.53 5.22
CA GLY A 82 1.43 15.82 4.02
C GLY A 82 -0.05 15.39 4.13
N LYS A 83 -0.69 15.16 2.98
CA LYS A 83 -2.12 14.82 2.94
C LYS A 83 -2.40 13.47 3.62
N ALA A 84 -3.46 13.42 4.41
CA ALA A 84 -3.95 12.21 5.08
C ALA A 84 -4.83 11.34 4.19
N VAL A 85 -5.25 11.85 3.03
CA VAL A 85 -6.11 11.16 2.07
C VAL A 85 -5.35 10.97 0.76
N GLN A 86 -5.52 9.79 0.20
CA GLN A 86 -5.08 9.40 -1.13
C GLN A 86 -6.32 9.47 -2.05
N ASP A 87 -6.24 10.26 -3.12
CA ASP A 87 -7.35 10.63 -4.00
C ASP A 87 -7.07 10.42 -5.51
N GLU A 88 -5.96 9.77 -5.84
CA GLU A 88 -5.50 9.54 -7.22
C GLU A 88 -5.40 8.04 -7.52
N PHE A 89 -5.65 7.62 -8.75
CA PHE A 89 -5.68 6.20 -9.09
C PHE A 89 -4.73 5.92 -10.25
N VAL A 90 -3.86 4.91 -10.11
CA VAL A 90 -3.15 4.32 -11.28
C VAL A 90 -4.12 3.45 -12.07
N ASN A 91 -4.92 2.66 -11.36
CA ASN A 91 -6.08 1.94 -11.88
C ASN A 91 -7.29 2.32 -11.03
N THR A 92 -8.45 2.55 -11.65
CA THR A 92 -9.67 2.84 -10.88
C THR A 92 -9.99 1.68 -9.93
N TYR A 93 -10.82 1.93 -8.93
CA TYR A 93 -11.23 0.89 -8.00
C TYR A 93 -11.86 -0.32 -8.74
N GLU A 94 -12.71 -0.07 -9.73
CA GLU A 94 -13.37 -1.10 -10.55
C GLU A 94 -12.35 -1.89 -11.37
N GLU A 95 -11.34 -1.24 -11.93
CA GLU A 95 -10.27 -1.91 -12.66
C GLU A 95 -9.44 -2.80 -11.74
N GLN A 96 -9.13 -2.35 -10.52
CA GLN A 96 -8.40 -3.15 -9.54
C GLN A 96 -9.18 -4.39 -9.13
N VAL A 97 -10.49 -4.25 -8.89
CA VAL A 97 -11.38 -5.39 -8.63
C VAL A 97 -11.36 -6.38 -9.79
N ARG A 98 -11.47 -5.90 -11.04
CA ARG A 98 -11.41 -6.75 -12.23
C ARG A 98 -10.08 -7.51 -12.31
N ILE A 99 -8.95 -6.82 -12.16
CA ILE A 99 -7.61 -7.43 -12.20
C ILE A 99 -7.48 -8.55 -11.15
N LEU A 100 -7.97 -8.32 -9.94
CA LEU A 100 -7.89 -9.31 -8.85
C LEU A 100 -8.80 -10.53 -9.09
N LYS A 101 -9.99 -10.33 -9.69
CA LYS A 101 -10.88 -11.42 -10.12
C LYS A 101 -10.25 -12.28 -11.22
N GLU A 102 -9.69 -11.63 -12.23
CA GLU A 102 -9.05 -12.31 -13.37
C GLU A 102 -7.82 -13.13 -12.97
N ARG A 103 -7.16 -12.78 -11.86
CA ARG A 103 -6.07 -13.57 -11.30
C ARG A 103 -6.51 -14.93 -10.74
N GLY A 104 -7.80 -15.16 -10.49
CA GLY A 104 -8.30 -16.42 -9.96
C GLY A 104 -7.74 -16.77 -8.57
N CYS A 105 -7.46 -15.76 -7.75
CA CYS A 105 -6.90 -15.94 -6.41
C CYS A 105 -7.99 -15.79 -5.33
N GLU A 106 -7.62 -16.02 -4.06
CA GLU A 106 -8.55 -15.98 -2.92
C GLU A 106 -8.93 -14.55 -2.46
N CYS A 107 -8.74 -13.52 -3.29
CA CYS A 107 -9.20 -12.17 -2.96
C CYS A 107 -10.74 -12.14 -2.98
N ARG A 108 -11.35 -11.55 -1.95
CA ARG A 108 -12.80 -11.40 -1.76
C ARG A 108 -13.30 -10.08 -2.35
N VAL A 109 -13.04 -9.87 -3.64
CA VAL A 109 -13.41 -8.66 -4.42
C VAL A 109 -14.46 -8.95 -5.47
#